data_AF-A0A1Z3HGT4-F1
#
_entry.id   AF-A0A1Z3HGT4-F1
#
_cell.length_a   1.000
_cell.length_b   1.000
_cell.length_c   1.000
_cell.angle_alpha   90.00
_cell.angle_beta   90.00
_cell.angle_gamma   90.00
#
_symmetry.space_group_name_H-M   'P 1'
#
loop_
_entity.id
_entity.type
_entity.pdbx_description
1 polymer ?
#
loop_
_entity_poly.entity_id
_entity_poly.type
_entity_poly.pdbx_seq_one_letter_code
_entity_poly.pdbx_strand_id
1 'polypeptide(L)'
;MGVAFSWGFAGQGALYGLVAGLVYGLLSGLGSSLVRRSLAGRLLGAGSLGLIFGLAFWQSWQNVWVGVAYGLLYGLVGLVVYGFIHQPIDPVETIRWSWRQASGKLILGVLVGLVLYFFTKDFVIPEQTGAIPLLLFSLMGLMIAMVFGFSRGQEVETVIVPNQGIWRSATNALRMSLAIGLPTGFFVGTLQGLHLSPARGAAFGIVNGLIFGLLAAFIGAQGSGITCIKHGVVRILLWWHGYTPWNYAHFLNYGCDRIFLHKVGGGYAFIHRALMEHFAQLQPSRP
;
A
#
# COMPACT_ATOMS: atom_id res chain seq x y z
N MET A 1 21.31 7.85 -28.98
CA MET A 1 21.91 6.65 -28.38
C MET A 1 20.84 5.90 -27.60
N GLY A 2 20.34 4.79 -28.15
CA GLY A 2 19.34 3.95 -27.48
C GLY A 2 19.99 3.23 -26.31
N VAL A 3 19.53 3.50 -25.08
CA VAL A 3 19.92 2.70 -23.92
C VAL A 3 19.19 1.36 -24.07
N ALA A 4 19.92 0.32 -24.46
CA ALA A 4 19.39 -1.04 -24.44
C ALA A 4 19.02 -1.39 -22.99
N PHE A 5 17.80 -1.84 -22.77
CA PHE A 5 17.36 -2.33 -21.46
C PHE A 5 18.24 -3.53 -21.07
N SER A 6 19.06 -3.35 -20.03
CA SER A 6 19.91 -4.41 -19.51
C SER A 6 19.22 -5.09 -18.35
N TRP A 7 18.88 -6.36 -18.56
CA TRP A 7 18.35 -7.25 -17.52
C TRP A 7 19.25 -7.32 -16.28
N GLY A 8 20.56 -7.10 -16.43
CA GLY A 8 21.51 -7.06 -15.32
C GLY A 8 21.23 -5.92 -14.34
N PHE A 9 21.02 -4.70 -14.86
CA PHE A 9 20.70 -3.55 -14.00
C PHE A 9 19.30 -3.66 -13.38
N ALA A 10 18.33 -4.20 -14.14
CA ALA A 10 16.98 -4.45 -13.62
C ALA A 10 17.01 -5.50 -12.48
N GLY A 11 17.79 -6.57 -12.64
CA GLY A 11 17.98 -7.59 -11.61
C GLY A 11 18.65 -7.05 -10.35
N GLN A 12 19.67 -6.21 -10.48
CA GLN A 12 20.31 -5.54 -9.35
C GLN A 12 19.33 -4.62 -8.61
N GLY A 13 18.54 -3.82 -9.33
CA GLY A 13 17.51 -2.97 -8.73
C GLY A 13 16.46 -3.78 -7.95
N ALA A 14 15.99 -4.90 -8.51
CA ALA A 14 15.05 -5.79 -7.84
C ALA A 14 15.65 -6.41 -6.57
N LEU A 15 16.92 -6.84 -6.62
CA LEU A 15 17.64 -7.36 -5.47
C LEU A 15 17.78 -6.31 -4.37
N TYR A 16 18.20 -5.09 -4.69
CA TYR A 16 18.31 -4.00 -3.72
C TYR A 16 16.95 -3.66 -3.09
N GLY A 17 15.88 -3.64 -3.88
CA GLY A 17 14.51 -3.44 -3.39
C GLY A 17 14.08 -4.53 -2.41
N LEU A 18 14.34 -5.80 -2.73
CA LEU A 18 14.05 -6.93 -1.83
C LEU A 18 14.84 -6.86 -0.53
N VAL A 19 16.14 -6.61 -0.61
CA VAL A 19 17.01 -6.48 0.57
C VAL A 19 16.56 -5.32 1.44
N ALA A 20 16.31 -4.14 0.86
CA ALA A 20 15.82 -2.97 1.57
C ALA A 20 14.46 -3.23 2.26
N GLY A 21 13.54 -3.91 1.58
CA GLY A 21 12.25 -4.30 2.13
C GLY A 21 12.36 -5.28 3.31
N LEU A 22 13.25 -6.27 3.20
CA LEU A 22 13.53 -7.22 4.29
C LEU A 22 14.17 -6.54 5.49
N VAL A 23 15.17 -5.67 5.26
CA VAL A 23 15.81 -4.88 6.31
C VAL A 23 14.78 -4.00 7.02
N TYR A 24 13.94 -3.30 6.26
CA TYR A 24 12.84 -2.50 6.82
C TYR A 24 11.88 -3.37 7.67
N GLY A 25 11.44 -4.51 7.14
CA GLY A 25 10.52 -5.42 7.83
C GLY A 25 11.10 -5.96 9.13
N LEU A 26 12.38 -6.33 9.14
CA LEU A 26 13.08 -6.79 10.33
C LEU A 26 13.27 -5.67 11.35
N LEU A 27 13.74 -4.49 10.94
CA LEU A 27 13.96 -3.36 11.84
C LEU A 27 12.66 -2.86 12.46
N SER A 28 11.59 -2.74 11.66
CA SER A 28 10.28 -2.33 12.15
C SER A 28 9.62 -3.41 13.02
N GLY A 29 9.78 -4.69 12.68
CA GLY A 29 9.28 -5.83 13.46
C GLY A 29 9.98 -5.96 14.82
N LEU A 30 11.31 -5.90 14.84
CA LEU A 30 12.11 -5.91 16.08
C LEU A 30 11.86 -4.64 16.91
N GLY A 31 11.80 -3.48 16.27
CA GLY A 31 11.50 -2.23 16.96
C GLY A 31 10.12 -2.25 17.63
N SER A 32 9.11 -2.78 16.96
CA SER A 32 7.75 -2.87 17.50
C SER A 32 7.57 -3.95 18.58
N SER A 33 8.35 -5.03 18.53
CA SER A 33 8.34 -6.06 19.59
C SER A 33 9.03 -5.58 20.87
N LEU A 34 10.08 -4.79 20.75
CA LEU A 34 10.79 -4.17 21.88
C LEU A 34 10.01 -2.98 22.46
N VAL A 35 9.38 -2.18 21.60
CA VAL A 35 8.68 -0.95 21.97
C VAL A 35 7.17 -1.19 21.90
N ARG A 36 6.67 -1.92 22.89
CA ARG A 36 5.28 -2.39 23.02
C ARG A 36 4.27 -1.27 22.71
N ARG A 37 3.58 -1.35 21.56
CA ARG A 37 2.45 -0.49 21.12
C ARG A 37 2.53 0.99 21.53
N SER A 38 3.68 1.64 21.35
CA SER A 38 3.81 3.08 21.63
C SER A 38 4.04 3.89 20.35
N LEU A 39 3.84 5.21 20.44
CA LEU A 39 4.20 6.19 19.40
C LEU A 39 5.63 5.95 18.88
N ALA A 40 6.55 5.52 19.76
CA ALA A 40 7.94 5.26 19.40
C ALA A 40 8.11 4.08 18.43
N GLY A 41 7.31 3.01 18.52
CA GLY A 41 7.33 1.94 17.52
C GLY A 41 6.91 2.42 16.13
N ARG A 42 5.91 3.32 16.07
CA ARG A 42 5.47 3.97 14.82
C ARG A 42 6.55 4.87 14.23
N LEU A 43 7.22 5.65 15.08
CA LEU A 43 8.30 6.56 14.68
C LEU A 43 9.56 5.81 14.26
N LEU A 44 9.88 4.68 14.88
CA LEU A 44 10.99 3.82 14.47
C LEU A 44 10.73 3.18 13.11
N GLY A 45 9.52 2.65 12.89
CA GLY A 45 9.10 2.17 11.57
C GLY A 45 9.19 3.28 10.52
N ALA A 46 8.51 4.40 10.74
CA ALA A 46 8.57 5.56 9.86
C ALA A 46 10.01 6.03 9.59
N GLY A 47 10.82 6.18 10.62
CA GLY A 47 12.21 6.63 10.53
C GLY A 47 13.08 5.65 9.73
N SER A 48 12.92 4.34 9.94
CA SER A 48 13.66 3.34 9.17
C SER A 48 13.33 3.39 7.67
N LEU A 49 12.04 3.54 7.31
CA LEU A 49 11.62 3.68 5.91
C LEU A 49 12.18 4.98 5.31
N GLY A 50 12.09 6.08 6.05
CA GLY A 50 12.62 7.37 5.64
C GLY A 50 14.13 7.36 5.44
N LEU A 51 14.90 6.70 6.32
CA LEU A 51 16.35 6.58 6.17
C LEU A 51 16.74 5.74 4.95
N ILE A 52 16.08 4.59 4.74
CA ILE A 52 16.36 3.72 3.59
C ILE A 52 16.16 4.47 2.28
N PHE A 53 15.00 5.12 2.11
CA PHE A 53 14.72 5.87 0.90
C PHE A 53 15.55 7.15 0.80
N GLY A 54 15.77 7.85 1.92
CA GLY A 54 16.60 9.06 1.93
C GLY A 54 18.03 8.80 1.47
N LEU A 55 18.64 7.71 1.94
CA LEU A 55 19.98 7.28 1.50
C LEU A 55 19.97 6.83 0.04
N ALA A 56 18.94 6.09 -0.41
CA ALA A 56 18.83 5.66 -1.80
C ALA A 56 18.71 6.84 -2.78
N PHE A 57 17.89 7.84 -2.43
CA PHE A 57 17.72 9.04 -3.25
C PHE A 57 18.94 9.96 -3.18
N TRP A 58 19.60 10.08 -2.02
CA TRP A 58 20.88 10.77 -1.92
C TRP A 58 21.92 10.16 -2.86
N GLN A 59 22.09 8.83 -2.82
CA GLN A 59 23.05 8.13 -3.66
C GLN A 59 22.69 8.22 -5.14
N SER A 60 21.41 8.15 -5.49
CA SER A 60 20.99 8.18 -6.90
C SER A 60 21.15 9.56 -7.53
N TRP A 61 20.92 10.62 -6.76
CA TRP A 61 20.94 12.01 -7.25
C TRP A 61 22.20 12.77 -6.86
N GLN A 62 23.11 12.14 -6.10
CA GLN A 62 24.35 12.72 -5.58
C GLN A 62 24.12 14.05 -4.83
N ASN A 63 22.94 14.20 -4.21
CA ASN A 63 22.50 15.43 -3.56
C ASN A 63 21.84 15.12 -2.22
N VAL A 64 22.41 15.68 -1.15
CA VAL A 64 21.94 15.45 0.23
C VAL A 64 20.53 16.00 0.44
N TRP A 65 20.21 17.16 -0.13
CA TRP A 65 18.90 17.78 0.01
C TRP A 65 17.79 16.96 -0.63
N VAL A 66 18.05 16.38 -1.81
CA VAL A 66 17.13 15.43 -2.45
C VAL A 66 16.92 14.21 -1.56
N GLY A 67 18.00 13.66 -0.99
CA GLY A 67 17.91 12.56 -0.02
C GLY A 67 17.06 12.90 1.21
N VAL A 68 17.28 14.07 1.81
CA VAL A 68 16.51 14.53 2.98
C VAL A 68 15.03 14.70 2.64
N ALA A 69 14.70 15.34 1.51
CA ALA A 69 13.32 15.57 1.10
C ALA A 69 12.55 14.26 0.87
N TYR A 70 13.12 13.34 0.11
CA TYR A 70 12.51 12.04 -0.12
C TYR A 70 12.51 11.18 1.15
N GLY A 71 13.53 11.26 2.00
CA GLY A 71 13.55 10.56 3.27
C GLY A 71 12.42 11.00 4.21
N LEU A 72 12.17 12.30 4.32
CA LEU A 72 11.04 12.82 5.09
C LEU A 72 9.69 12.39 4.48
N LEU A 73 9.56 12.44 3.15
CA LEU A 73 8.35 12.00 2.45
C LEU A 73 8.04 10.52 2.73
N TYR A 74 9.01 9.64 2.51
CA TYR A 74 8.83 8.20 2.75
C TYR A 74 8.70 7.87 4.23
N GLY A 75 9.29 8.66 5.13
CA GLY A 75 9.04 8.55 6.56
C GLY A 75 7.59 8.84 6.94
N LEU A 76 7.01 9.92 6.40
CA LEU A 76 5.58 10.23 6.59
C LEU A 76 4.67 9.14 6.02
N VAL A 77 5.00 8.63 4.83
CA VAL A 77 4.31 7.48 4.23
C VAL A 77 4.38 6.26 5.16
N GLY A 78 5.56 5.97 5.71
CA GLY A 78 5.76 4.88 6.67
C GLY A 78 4.89 5.00 7.92
N LEU A 79 4.73 6.21 8.45
CA LEU A 79 3.88 6.47 9.61
C LEU A 79 2.39 6.17 9.35
N VAL A 80 1.92 6.51 8.15
CA VAL A 80 0.56 6.22 7.68
C VAL A 80 0.38 4.72 7.47
N VAL A 81 1.27 4.08 6.72
CA VAL A 81 1.23 2.63 6.42
C VAL A 81 1.29 1.80 7.70
N TYR A 82 2.18 2.15 8.65
CA TYR A 82 2.26 1.48 9.94
C TYR A 82 0.92 1.51 10.69
N GLY A 83 0.20 2.64 10.62
CA GLY A 83 -1.13 2.79 11.22
C GLY A 83 -2.12 1.76 10.67
N PHE A 84 -2.16 1.57 9.36
CA PHE A 84 -3.04 0.58 8.72
C PHE A 84 -2.60 -0.87 8.97
N ILE A 85 -1.30 -1.15 9.06
CA ILE A 85 -0.79 -2.49 9.37
C ILE A 85 -1.26 -2.96 10.75
N HIS A 86 -1.43 -2.07 11.72
CA HIS A 86 -1.82 -2.46 13.09
C HIS A 86 -3.34 -2.50 13.32
N GLN A 87 -4.16 -2.11 12.34
CA GLN A 87 -5.61 -2.26 12.41
C GLN A 87 -6.04 -3.72 12.23
N PRO A 88 -7.18 -4.14 12.81
CA PRO A 88 -7.74 -5.47 12.59
C PRO A 88 -8.05 -5.73 11.09
N ILE A 89 -8.16 -7.01 10.73
CA ILE A 89 -8.45 -7.44 9.36
C ILE A 89 -9.95 -7.29 9.11
N ASP A 90 -10.35 -6.09 8.71
CA ASP A 90 -11.72 -5.82 8.29
C ASP A 90 -11.74 -5.54 6.78
N PRO A 91 -12.59 -6.22 5.98
CA PRO A 91 -12.72 -5.94 4.56
C PRO A 91 -13.28 -4.54 4.31
N VAL A 92 -12.78 -3.88 3.27
CA VAL A 92 -13.30 -2.59 2.78
C VAL A 92 -14.17 -2.90 1.57
N GLU A 93 -15.47 -3.10 1.82
CA GLU A 93 -16.39 -3.51 0.77
C GLU A 93 -16.91 -2.33 -0.07
N THR A 94 -17.22 -1.22 0.61
CA THR A 94 -17.73 0.00 -0.01
C THR A 94 -16.80 1.17 0.28
N ILE A 95 -16.60 2.01 -0.74
CA ILE A 95 -15.83 3.25 -0.64
C ILE A 95 -16.78 4.42 -0.86
N ARG A 96 -16.74 5.42 0.03
CA ARG A 96 -17.46 6.68 -0.14
C ARG A 96 -16.48 7.85 -0.20
N TRP A 97 -16.71 8.74 -1.15
CA TRP A 97 -15.99 9.99 -1.27
C TRP A 97 -16.49 11.00 -0.24
N SER A 98 -15.58 11.61 0.51
CA SER A 98 -15.88 12.68 1.47
C SER A 98 -15.05 13.93 1.15
N TRP A 99 -15.73 14.96 0.63
CA TRP A 99 -15.12 16.26 0.39
C TRP A 99 -14.51 16.89 1.66
N ARG A 100 -15.14 16.68 2.82
CA ARG A 100 -14.64 17.20 4.11
C ARG A 100 -13.31 16.56 4.52
N GLN A 101 -13.14 15.26 4.27
CA GLN A 101 -11.87 14.57 4.57
C GLN A 101 -10.79 14.96 3.56
N ALA A 102 -11.16 15.05 2.28
CA ALA A 102 -10.26 15.49 1.22
C ALA A 102 -9.74 16.92 1.48
N SER A 103 -10.64 17.88 1.74
CA SER A 103 -10.29 19.28 1.95
C SER A 103 -9.36 19.49 3.15
N GLY A 104 -9.55 18.72 4.23
CA GLY A 104 -8.67 18.74 5.41
C GLY A 104 -7.23 18.29 5.15
N LYS A 105 -6.95 17.65 4.00
CA LYS A 105 -5.60 17.18 3.62
C LYS A 105 -5.00 17.91 2.43
N LEU A 106 -5.74 18.82 1.78
CA LEU A 106 -5.22 19.56 0.62
C LEU A 106 -4.04 20.46 0.98
N ILE A 107 -4.10 21.15 2.13
CA ILE A 107 -2.99 22.01 2.60
C ILE A 107 -1.72 21.17 2.77
N LEU A 108 -1.84 19.99 3.39
CA LEU A 108 -0.72 19.07 3.54
C LEU A 108 -0.19 18.61 2.17
N GLY A 109 -1.08 18.30 1.23
CA GLY A 109 -0.71 17.94 -0.15
C GLY A 109 0.09 19.04 -0.85
N VAL A 110 -0.40 20.27 -0.81
CA VAL A 110 0.29 21.43 -1.39
C VAL A 110 1.63 21.65 -0.71
N LEU A 111 1.70 21.60 0.62
CA LEU A 111 2.96 21.73 1.37
C LEU A 111 3.98 20.65 0.97
N VAL A 112 3.54 19.39 0.83
CA VAL A 112 4.40 18.30 0.35
C VAL A 112 4.90 18.59 -1.07
N GLY A 113 4.01 19.06 -1.96
CA GLY A 113 4.39 19.48 -3.31
C GLY A 113 5.42 20.61 -3.33
N LEU A 114 5.23 21.63 -2.49
CA LEU A 114 6.16 22.76 -2.35
C LEU A 114 7.53 22.32 -1.82
N VAL A 115 7.55 21.48 -0.78
CA VAL A 115 8.80 20.92 -0.24
C VAL A 115 9.52 20.12 -1.32
N LEU A 116 8.83 19.24 -2.04
CA LEU A 116 9.46 18.50 -3.14
C LEU A 116 10.00 19.44 -4.22
N TYR A 117 9.26 20.49 -4.59
CA TYR A 117 9.71 21.49 -5.54
C TYR A 117 11.00 22.19 -5.08
N PHE A 118 11.01 22.80 -3.89
CA PHE A 118 12.17 23.59 -3.43
C PHE A 118 13.45 22.76 -3.30
N PHE A 119 13.32 21.47 -2.95
CA PHE A 119 14.47 20.58 -2.78
C PHE A 119 14.94 19.92 -4.09
N THR A 120 14.12 19.92 -5.15
CA THR A 120 14.45 19.25 -6.42
C THR A 120 14.53 20.18 -7.63
N LYS A 121 14.11 21.45 -7.49
CA LYS A 121 14.01 22.43 -8.58
C LYS A 121 15.30 22.58 -9.38
N ASP A 122 16.45 22.61 -8.70
CA ASP A 122 17.75 22.89 -9.32
C ASP A 122 18.29 21.72 -10.16
N PHE A 123 17.64 20.56 -10.09
CA PHE A 123 18.06 19.35 -10.81
C PHE A 123 17.00 18.87 -11.81
N VAL A 124 15.72 19.00 -11.47
CA VAL A 124 14.63 18.46 -12.28
C VAL A 124 14.20 19.42 -13.39
N ILE A 125 14.48 20.72 -13.24
CA ILE A 125 13.86 21.77 -14.04
C ILE A 125 14.93 22.77 -14.52
N PRO A 126 14.98 23.13 -15.82
CA PRO A 126 15.76 24.24 -16.34
C PRO A 126 15.31 25.56 -15.71
N GLU A 127 16.30 26.34 -15.29
CA GLU A 127 16.17 27.64 -14.61
C GLU A 127 15.26 28.65 -15.36
N GLN A 128 15.02 28.44 -16.66
CA GLN A 128 14.27 29.34 -17.53
C GLN A 128 12.74 29.10 -17.59
N THR A 129 12.17 28.21 -16.79
CA THR A 129 10.75 27.79 -16.91
C THR A 129 9.75 28.56 -16.01
N GLY A 130 10.20 29.55 -15.23
CA GLY A 130 9.33 30.42 -14.44
C GLY A 130 8.48 29.67 -13.40
N ALA A 131 7.21 30.06 -13.24
CA ALA A 131 6.32 29.52 -12.19
C ALA A 131 5.63 28.19 -12.53
N ILE A 132 5.74 27.70 -13.78
CA ILE A 132 5.07 26.49 -14.26
C ILE A 132 5.44 25.25 -13.40
N PRO A 133 6.71 24.97 -13.10
CA PRO A 133 7.09 23.78 -12.34
C PRO A 133 6.62 23.80 -10.89
N LEU A 134 6.57 24.98 -10.25
CA LEU A 134 6.00 25.16 -8.91
C LEU A 134 4.54 24.71 -8.86
N LEU A 135 3.74 25.14 -9.85
CA LEU A 135 2.34 24.74 -9.97
C LEU A 135 2.23 23.23 -10.18
N LEU A 136 3.10 22.64 -10.99
CA LEU A 136 3.04 21.23 -11.33
C LEU A 136 3.32 20.32 -10.11
N PHE A 137 4.37 20.63 -9.33
CA PHE A 137 4.66 19.90 -8.10
C PHE A 137 3.55 20.07 -7.04
N SER A 138 2.95 21.26 -6.96
CA SER A 138 1.80 21.52 -6.08
C SER A 138 0.56 20.72 -6.49
N LEU A 139 0.28 20.62 -7.80
CA LEU A 139 -0.79 19.78 -8.34
C LEU A 139 -0.54 18.30 -8.06
N MET A 140 0.69 17.82 -8.17
CA MET A 140 1.04 16.44 -7.82
C MET A 140 0.77 16.16 -6.33
N GLY A 141 1.15 17.07 -5.44
CA GLY A 141 0.83 16.98 -4.02
C GLY A 141 -0.67 16.97 -3.73
N LEU A 142 -1.45 17.76 -4.47
CA LEU A 142 -2.91 17.77 -4.39
C LEU A 142 -3.52 16.42 -4.81
N MET A 143 -3.05 15.85 -5.92
CA MET A 143 -3.50 14.55 -6.42
C MET A 143 -3.26 13.43 -5.41
N ILE A 144 -2.10 13.45 -4.73
CA ILE A 144 -1.78 12.49 -3.66
C ILE A 144 -2.69 12.72 -2.45
N ALA A 145 -2.96 13.97 -2.07
CA ALA A 145 -3.84 14.29 -0.95
C ALA A 145 -5.29 13.82 -1.16
N MET A 146 -5.77 13.79 -2.42
CA MET A 146 -7.10 13.29 -2.75
C MET A 146 -7.31 11.82 -2.38
N VAL A 147 -6.24 11.01 -2.27
CA VAL A 147 -6.35 9.62 -1.80
C VAL A 147 -6.99 9.53 -0.42
N PHE A 148 -6.76 10.52 0.44
CA PHE A 148 -7.31 10.57 1.80
C PHE A 148 -8.78 11.02 1.86
N GLY A 149 -9.37 11.43 0.73
CA GLY A 149 -10.81 11.76 0.65
C GLY A 149 -11.72 10.54 0.67
N PHE A 150 -11.18 9.34 0.44
CA PHE A 150 -11.94 8.10 0.40
C PHE A 150 -12.08 7.47 1.78
N SER A 151 -13.33 7.20 2.17
CA SER A 151 -13.73 6.60 3.44
C SER A 151 -14.45 5.27 3.24
N ARG A 152 -14.50 4.43 4.28
CA ARG A 152 -15.33 3.20 4.27
C ARG A 152 -16.81 3.59 4.23
N GLY A 153 -17.57 3.00 3.31
CA GLY A 153 -19.02 2.99 3.40
C GLY A 153 -19.48 2.04 4.51
N GLN A 154 -20.60 2.38 5.15
CA GLN A 154 -21.19 1.57 6.23
C GLN A 154 -22.16 0.49 5.71
N GLU A 155 -22.48 0.51 4.41
CA GLU A 155 -23.33 -0.50 3.81
C GLU A 155 -22.52 -1.79 3.62
N VAL A 156 -22.76 -2.73 4.53
CA VAL A 156 -22.43 -4.15 4.32
C VAL A 156 -23.55 -4.68 3.42
N GLU A 157 -23.27 -4.75 2.11
CA GLU A 157 -24.14 -5.53 1.24
C GLU A 157 -24.17 -6.97 1.74
N THR A 158 -25.33 -7.62 1.62
CA THR A 158 -25.48 -9.02 2.03
C THR A 158 -24.41 -9.85 1.34
N VAL A 159 -23.53 -10.46 2.12
CA VAL A 159 -22.47 -11.32 1.60
C VAL A 159 -23.14 -12.60 1.10
N ILE A 160 -22.98 -12.93 -0.18
CA ILE A 160 -23.60 -14.11 -0.82
C ILE A 160 -22.52 -15.15 -1.15
N VAL A 161 -21.27 -14.70 -1.37
CA VAL A 161 -20.16 -15.55 -1.82
C VAL A 161 -19.03 -15.53 -0.78
N PRO A 162 -18.40 -16.69 -0.49
CA PRO A 162 -17.22 -16.73 0.38
C PRO A 162 -16.12 -15.79 -0.12
N ASN A 163 -15.50 -15.04 0.80
CA ASN A 163 -14.42 -14.08 0.53
C ASN A 163 -14.80 -12.86 -0.35
N GLN A 164 -16.10 -12.60 -0.59
CA GLN A 164 -16.55 -11.47 -1.41
C GLN A 164 -15.99 -10.12 -0.93
N GLY A 165 -15.92 -9.89 0.38
CA GLY A 165 -15.33 -8.67 0.94
C GLY A 165 -13.84 -8.48 0.62
N ILE A 166 -13.06 -9.58 0.53
CA ILE A 166 -11.63 -9.53 0.17
C ILE A 166 -11.47 -9.27 -1.33
N TRP A 167 -12.27 -9.90 -2.18
CA TRP A 167 -12.26 -9.62 -3.62
C TRP A 167 -12.65 -8.17 -3.95
N ARG A 168 -13.62 -7.63 -3.20
CA ARG A 168 -14.00 -6.22 -3.29
C ARG A 168 -12.87 -5.31 -2.83
N SER A 169 -12.23 -5.63 -1.70
CA SER A 169 -11.05 -4.89 -1.22
C SER A 169 -9.93 -4.90 -2.27
N ALA A 170 -9.68 -6.02 -2.95
CA ALA A 170 -8.69 -6.10 -4.03
C ALA A 170 -9.08 -5.26 -5.25
N THR A 171 -10.35 -5.32 -5.66
CA THR A 171 -10.89 -4.52 -6.77
C THR A 171 -10.82 -3.03 -6.46
N ASN A 172 -11.14 -2.65 -5.23
CA ASN A 172 -11.07 -1.30 -4.70
C ASN A 172 -9.62 -0.78 -4.67
N ALA A 173 -8.67 -1.59 -4.20
CA ALA A 173 -7.25 -1.26 -4.25
C ALA A 173 -6.76 -1.05 -5.69
N LEU A 174 -7.19 -1.90 -6.64
CA LEU A 174 -6.85 -1.75 -8.06
C LEU A 174 -7.44 -0.47 -8.66
N ARG A 175 -8.72 -0.18 -8.37
CA ARG A 175 -9.37 1.07 -8.81
C ARG A 175 -8.62 2.29 -8.31
N MET A 176 -8.22 2.29 -7.03
CA MET A 176 -7.42 3.37 -6.44
C MET A 176 -6.03 3.48 -7.08
N SER A 177 -5.37 2.35 -7.33
CA SER A 177 -4.09 2.31 -8.02
C SER A 177 -4.16 2.94 -9.40
N LEU A 178 -5.19 2.61 -10.18
CA LEU A 178 -5.35 3.13 -11.54
C LEU A 178 -5.77 4.61 -11.53
N ALA A 179 -6.71 4.98 -10.66
CA ALA A 179 -7.23 6.34 -10.56
C ALA A 179 -6.16 7.37 -10.15
N ILE A 180 -5.13 6.94 -9.42
CA ILE A 180 -4.06 7.82 -8.95
C ILE A 180 -2.77 7.60 -9.74
N GLY A 181 -2.40 6.34 -9.97
CA GLY A 181 -1.15 5.98 -10.63
C GLY A 181 -1.08 6.39 -12.11
N LEU A 182 -2.18 6.25 -12.87
CA LEU A 182 -2.16 6.64 -14.29
C LEU A 182 -2.05 8.16 -14.47
N PRO A 183 -2.86 9.01 -13.80
CA PRO A 183 -2.72 10.46 -13.95
C PRO A 183 -1.37 10.97 -13.45
N THR A 184 -0.89 10.48 -12.30
CA THR A 184 0.41 10.90 -11.76
C THR A 184 1.56 10.44 -12.65
N GLY A 185 1.53 9.20 -13.15
CA GLY A 185 2.54 8.68 -14.06
C GLY A 185 2.58 9.41 -15.40
N PHE A 186 1.41 9.66 -16.00
CA PHE A 186 1.31 10.45 -17.24
C PHE A 186 1.85 11.88 -17.02
N PHE A 187 1.45 12.52 -15.93
CA PHE A 187 1.88 13.86 -15.59
C PHE A 187 3.41 13.94 -15.38
N VAL A 188 3.97 13.11 -14.51
CA VAL A 188 5.42 13.08 -14.27
C VAL A 188 6.18 12.72 -15.55
N GLY A 189 5.67 11.76 -16.31
CA GLY A 189 6.32 11.28 -17.53
C GLY A 189 6.36 12.31 -18.65
N THR A 190 5.28 13.08 -18.83
CA THR A 190 5.25 14.17 -19.82
C THR A 190 6.20 15.29 -19.43
N LEU A 191 6.23 15.71 -18.16
CA LEU A 191 7.13 16.76 -17.68
C LEU A 191 8.61 16.39 -17.83
N GLN A 192 8.99 15.19 -17.38
CA GLN A 192 10.35 14.67 -17.55
C GLN A 192 10.68 14.43 -19.03
N GLY A 193 9.68 14.07 -19.85
CA GLY A 193 9.83 13.83 -21.28
C GLY A 193 10.16 15.08 -22.07
N LEU A 194 9.61 16.23 -21.65
CA LEU A 194 9.95 17.54 -22.21
C LEU A 194 11.37 17.98 -21.86
N HIS A 195 11.90 17.59 -20.69
CA HIS A 195 13.23 17.98 -20.25
C HIS A 195 14.36 17.08 -20.75
N LEU A 196 14.17 15.76 -20.71
CA LEU A 196 15.23 14.79 -21.01
C LEU A 196 15.09 14.26 -22.43
N SER A 197 14.04 13.47 -22.66
CA SER A 197 13.60 12.94 -23.95
C SER A 197 12.29 12.20 -23.76
N PRO A 198 11.45 12.06 -24.81
CA PRO A 198 10.17 11.34 -24.70
C PRO A 198 10.31 9.92 -24.14
N ALA A 199 11.35 9.19 -24.57
CA ALA A 199 11.62 7.83 -24.10
C ALA A 199 12.00 7.77 -22.61
N ARG A 200 12.85 8.69 -22.14
CA ARG A 200 13.22 8.75 -20.71
C ARG A 200 12.06 9.24 -19.86
N GLY A 201 11.32 10.24 -20.33
CA GLY A 201 10.10 10.71 -19.68
C GLY A 201 9.09 9.60 -19.48
N ALA A 202 8.79 8.83 -20.53
CA ALA A 202 7.89 7.68 -20.43
C ALA A 202 8.36 6.66 -19.37
N ALA A 203 9.65 6.34 -19.33
CA ALA A 203 10.21 5.44 -18.32
C ALA A 203 10.02 6.00 -16.89
N PHE A 204 10.33 7.29 -16.67
CA PHE A 204 10.10 7.96 -15.38
C PHE A 204 8.62 7.98 -14.99
N GLY A 205 7.73 8.23 -15.95
CA GLY A 205 6.29 8.25 -15.75
C GLY A 205 5.74 6.89 -15.35
N ILE A 206 6.17 5.81 -16.02
CA ILE A 206 5.76 4.44 -15.68
C ILE A 206 6.22 4.07 -14.27
N VAL A 207 7.48 4.33 -13.93
CA VAL A 207 8.04 4.00 -12.61
C VAL A 207 7.32 4.77 -11.50
N ASN A 208 7.19 6.09 -11.64
CA ASN A 208 6.53 6.92 -10.62
C ASN A 208 5.03 6.63 -10.54
N GLY A 209 4.36 6.44 -11.67
CA GLY A 209 2.95 6.07 -11.72
C GLY A 209 2.68 4.73 -11.03
N LEU A 210 3.58 3.75 -11.18
CA LEU A 210 3.50 2.48 -10.47
C LEU A 210 3.72 2.66 -8.96
N ILE A 211 4.72 3.45 -8.55
CA ILE A 211 4.98 3.74 -7.14
C ILE A 211 3.78 4.41 -6.47
N PHE A 212 3.27 5.51 -7.05
CA PHE A 212 2.12 6.23 -6.51
C PHE A 212 0.82 5.41 -6.61
N GLY A 213 0.67 4.61 -7.66
CA GLY A 213 -0.44 3.66 -7.81
C GLY A 213 -0.43 2.60 -6.69
N LEU A 214 0.71 1.97 -6.41
CA LEU A 214 0.85 1.00 -5.32
C LEU A 214 0.63 1.66 -3.95
N LEU A 215 1.15 2.86 -3.73
CA LEU A 215 0.88 3.62 -2.51
C LEU A 215 -0.62 3.90 -2.35
N ALA A 216 -1.31 4.30 -3.42
CA ALA A 216 -2.76 4.49 -3.42
C ALA A 216 -3.52 3.17 -3.23
N ALA A 217 -3.01 2.04 -3.72
CA ALA A 217 -3.62 0.73 -3.50
C ALA A 217 -3.54 0.29 -2.03
N PHE A 218 -2.41 0.55 -1.37
CA PHE A 218 -2.18 0.16 0.02
C PHE A 218 -2.80 1.13 1.03
N ILE A 219 -2.74 2.43 0.77
CA ILE A 219 -3.23 3.48 1.70
C ILE A 219 -4.66 3.87 1.37
N GLY A 220 -4.99 3.96 0.08
CA GLY A 220 -6.31 4.34 -0.39
C GLY A 220 -7.38 3.35 0.03
N ALA A 221 -8.62 3.85 0.07
CA ALA A 221 -9.76 3.06 0.53
C ALA A 221 -9.52 2.41 1.90
N GLN A 222 -8.94 3.17 2.85
CA GLN A 222 -8.75 2.75 4.24
C GLN A 222 -7.95 1.43 4.40
N GLY A 223 -6.87 1.26 3.65
CA GLY A 223 -6.01 0.07 3.81
C GLY A 223 -6.46 -1.16 3.03
N SER A 224 -7.28 -1.00 1.98
CA SER A 224 -7.86 -2.11 1.21
C SER A 224 -6.80 -3.13 0.74
N GLY A 225 -5.69 -2.65 0.17
CA GLY A 225 -4.60 -3.52 -0.28
C GLY A 225 -3.90 -4.23 0.89
N ILE A 226 -3.72 -3.55 2.02
CA ILE A 226 -3.10 -4.13 3.23
C ILE A 226 -3.98 -5.24 3.80
N THR A 227 -5.32 -5.05 3.83
CA THR A 227 -6.26 -6.09 4.27
C THR A 227 -6.15 -7.35 3.41
N CYS A 228 -6.06 -7.21 2.08
CA CYS A 228 -5.89 -8.35 1.17
C CYS A 228 -4.60 -9.12 1.45
N ILE A 229 -3.48 -8.41 1.66
CA ILE A 229 -2.20 -9.03 1.99
C ILE A 229 -2.29 -9.76 3.33
N LYS A 230 -2.82 -9.11 4.38
CA LYS A 230 -2.98 -9.73 5.70
C LYS A 230 -3.79 -11.01 5.61
N HIS A 231 -4.91 -10.98 4.89
CA HIS A 231 -5.77 -12.16 4.71
C HIS A 231 -5.01 -13.30 4.00
N GLY A 232 -4.27 -12.99 2.94
CA GLY A 232 -3.45 -13.97 2.22
C GLY A 232 -2.34 -14.57 3.10
N VAL A 233 -1.61 -13.73 3.85
CA VAL A 233 -0.54 -14.17 4.76
C VAL A 233 -1.06 -15.10 5.84
N VAL A 234 -2.16 -14.74 6.51
CA VAL A 234 -2.79 -15.60 7.52
C VAL A 234 -3.19 -16.95 6.90
N ARG A 235 -3.79 -16.94 5.71
CA ARG A 235 -4.20 -18.17 5.03
C ARG A 235 -3.02 -19.09 4.67
N ILE A 236 -1.91 -18.51 4.20
CA ILE A 236 -0.69 -19.26 3.89
C ILE A 236 -0.09 -19.85 5.16
N LEU A 237 -0.01 -19.08 6.25
CA LEU A 237 0.53 -19.55 7.53
C LEU A 237 -0.29 -20.70 8.12
N LEU A 238 -1.63 -20.59 8.09
CA LEU A 238 -2.52 -21.64 8.59
C LEU A 238 -2.43 -22.91 7.74
N TRP A 239 -2.32 -22.78 6.42
CA TRP A 239 -2.11 -23.91 5.54
C TRP A 239 -0.75 -24.60 5.78
N TRP A 240 0.31 -23.81 5.92
CA TRP A 240 1.65 -24.34 6.13
C TRP A 240 1.78 -25.11 7.46
N HIS A 241 1.07 -24.69 8.50
CA HIS A 241 1.02 -25.41 9.78
C HIS A 241 -0.04 -26.53 9.82
N GLY A 242 -0.72 -26.83 8.71
CA GLY A 242 -1.70 -27.90 8.63
C GLY A 242 -3.04 -27.61 9.32
N TYR A 243 -3.29 -26.38 9.79
CA TYR A 243 -4.54 -26.01 10.47
C TYR A 243 -5.72 -25.84 9.52
N THR A 244 -5.46 -25.51 8.25
CA THR A 244 -6.51 -25.33 7.25
C THR A 244 -6.12 -25.92 5.90
N PRO A 245 -7.06 -26.55 5.16
CA PRO A 245 -6.82 -26.96 3.79
C PRO A 245 -6.66 -25.74 2.86
N TRP A 246 -5.90 -25.90 1.78
CA TRP A 246 -5.67 -24.85 0.79
C TRP A 246 -6.98 -24.30 0.20
N ASN A 247 -7.89 -25.21 -0.19
CA ASN A 247 -9.23 -24.86 -0.65
C ASN A 247 -10.24 -24.93 0.50
N TYR A 248 -10.20 -23.90 1.35
CA TYR A 248 -11.06 -23.79 2.52
C TYR A 248 -12.55 -23.84 2.17
N ALA A 249 -12.98 -23.19 1.06
CA ALA A 249 -14.37 -23.20 0.62
C ALA A 249 -14.84 -24.61 0.22
N HIS A 250 -13.99 -25.40 -0.44
CA HIS A 250 -14.32 -26.78 -0.81
C HIS A 250 -14.48 -27.67 0.43
N PHE A 251 -13.56 -27.57 1.39
CA PHE A 251 -13.66 -28.31 2.65
C PHE A 251 -14.94 -27.96 3.44
N LEU A 252 -15.28 -26.68 3.54
CA LEU A 252 -16.50 -26.26 4.24
C LEU A 252 -17.77 -26.67 3.48
N ASN A 253 -17.76 -26.64 2.13
CA ASN A 253 -18.87 -27.17 1.33
C ASN A 253 -19.05 -28.67 1.54
N TYR A 254 -17.97 -29.45 1.62
CA TYR A 254 -18.05 -30.87 1.97
C TYR A 254 -18.69 -31.08 3.36
N GLY A 255 -18.36 -30.22 4.33
CA GLY A 255 -19.03 -30.20 5.63
C GLY A 255 -20.54 -29.88 5.54
N CYS A 256 -20.94 -29.05 4.58
CA CYS A 256 -22.36 -28.84 4.27
C CYS A 256 -23.01 -30.07 3.65
N ASP A 257 -22.35 -30.73 2.70
CA ASP A 257 -22.86 -31.95 2.06
C ASP A 257 -23.03 -33.10 3.06
N ARG A 258 -22.24 -33.08 4.15
CA ARG A 258 -22.30 -34.03 5.27
C ARG A 258 -23.19 -33.58 6.44
N ILE A 259 -23.94 -32.47 6.29
CA ILE A 259 -24.89 -31.97 7.31
C ILE A 259 -24.19 -31.54 8.63
N PHE A 260 -22.88 -31.31 8.61
CA PHE A 260 -22.17 -30.72 9.76
C PHE A 260 -22.33 -29.20 9.80
N LEU A 261 -22.37 -28.57 8.62
CA LEU A 261 -22.43 -27.13 8.44
C LEU A 261 -23.63 -26.76 7.55
N HIS A 262 -24.08 -25.52 7.63
CA HIS A 262 -24.96 -24.91 6.64
C HIS A 262 -24.44 -23.53 6.27
N LYS A 263 -24.79 -23.06 5.07
CA LYS A 263 -24.41 -21.72 4.60
C LYS A 263 -25.34 -20.67 5.16
N VAL A 264 -24.76 -19.61 5.72
CA VAL A 264 -25.50 -18.43 6.20
C VAL A 264 -24.88 -17.20 5.54
N GLY A 265 -25.55 -16.67 4.52
CA GLY A 265 -24.98 -15.65 3.64
C GLY A 265 -23.69 -16.16 2.97
N GLY A 266 -22.59 -15.41 3.14
CA GLY A 266 -21.26 -15.78 2.63
C GLY A 266 -20.41 -16.59 3.60
N GLY A 267 -20.95 -16.95 4.76
CA GLY A 267 -20.28 -17.72 5.81
C GLY A 267 -20.84 -19.14 5.98
N TYR A 268 -20.24 -19.86 6.92
CA TYR A 268 -20.63 -21.22 7.28
C TYR A 268 -20.91 -21.26 8.79
N ALA A 269 -21.98 -21.93 9.17
CA ALA A 269 -22.35 -22.12 10.57
C ALA A 269 -22.64 -23.60 10.84
N PHE A 270 -22.30 -24.05 12.05
CA PHE A 270 -22.70 -25.39 12.50
C PHE A 270 -24.22 -25.48 12.57
N ILE A 271 -24.78 -26.61 12.11
CA ILE A 271 -26.23 -26.85 12.21
C ILE A 271 -26.64 -27.01 13.67
N HIS A 272 -25.82 -27.72 14.46
CA HIS A 272 -26.06 -27.95 15.87
C HIS A 272 -25.03 -27.21 16.73
N ARG A 273 -25.52 -26.35 17.62
CA ARG A 273 -24.68 -25.64 18.60
C ARG A 273 -23.88 -26.59 19.50
N ALA A 274 -24.46 -27.72 19.88
CA ALA A 274 -23.78 -28.74 20.69
C ALA A 274 -22.55 -29.34 19.99
N LEU A 275 -22.60 -29.51 18.67
CA LEU A 275 -21.45 -29.99 17.89
C LEU A 275 -20.31 -28.94 17.88
N MET A 276 -20.65 -27.67 17.72
CA MET A 276 -19.70 -26.56 17.81
C MET A 276 -19.05 -26.49 19.19
N GLU A 277 -19.85 -26.61 20.26
CA GLU A 277 -19.36 -26.59 21.64
C GLU A 277 -18.47 -27.80 21.95
N HIS A 278 -18.82 -28.98 21.44
CA HIS A 278 -17.96 -30.17 21.54
C HIS A 278 -16.60 -29.94 20.87
N PHE A 279 -16.57 -29.41 19.64
CA PHE A 279 -15.30 -29.08 18.96
C PHE A 279 -14.51 -27.99 19.67
N ALA A 280 -15.17 -27.00 20.29
CA ALA A 280 -14.50 -25.96 21.07
C ALA A 280 -13.87 -26.47 22.38
N GLN A 281 -14.39 -27.57 22.92
CA GLN A 281 -13.88 -28.22 24.14
C GLN A 281 -12.76 -29.23 23.87
N LEU A 282 -12.65 -29.74 22.63
CA LEU A 282 -11.54 -30.62 22.26
C LEU A 282 -10.22 -29.84 22.39
N GLN A 283 -9.32 -30.34 23.23
CA GLN A 283 -7.96 -29.80 23.29
C GLN A 283 -7.31 -30.05 21.94
N PRO A 284 -6.64 -29.04 21.34
CA PRO A 284 -5.93 -29.24 20.09
C PRO A 284 -4.84 -30.29 20.33
N SER A 285 -5.03 -31.49 19.76
CA SER A 285 -3.96 -32.46 19.64
C SER A 285 -2.86 -31.81 18.80
N ARG A 286 -1.66 -31.64 19.38
CA ARG A 286 -0.50 -31.12 18.63
C ARG A 286 -0.33 -31.96 17.35
N PRO A 287 -0.17 -31.32 16.18
CA PRO A 287 0.20 -32.04 14.96
C PRO A 287 1.56 -32.74 15.12
#